data_AF-A0A928WCA4-F1
#
_entry.id   AF-A0A928WCA4-F1
#
_cell.length_a   1.000
_cell.length_b   1.000
_cell.length_c   1.000
_cell.angle_alpha   90.00
_cell.angle_beta   90.00
_cell.angle_gamma   90.00
#
_symmetry.space_group_name_H-M   'P 1'
#
loop_
_entity.id
_entity.type
_entity.pdbx_description
1 polymer ?
#
loop_
_entity_poly.entity_id
_entity_poly.type
_entity_poly.pdbx_seq_one_letter_code
_entity_poly.pdbx_strand_id
1 'polypeptide(L)'
;MSSNQFNPNMSLEEREKKLVEMSDEDIDFSDIPELDEAFFKNAKLVKRQPNTEAISIRVDTETLEWFRTTAKKHPEIRGYQTLINDVLRTYVTHQINNSGDS
;
A
#
# COMPACT_ATOMS: atom_id res chain seq x y z
N MET A 1 0.63 -32.21 16.18
CA MET A 1 2.06 -31.96 15.91
C MET A 1 2.12 -31.21 14.60
N SER A 2 2.46 -29.91 14.61
CA SER A 2 2.51 -29.09 13.40
C SER A 2 3.68 -29.53 12.53
N SER A 3 3.37 -30.08 11.37
CA SER A 3 4.35 -30.53 10.38
C SER A 3 4.80 -29.30 9.58
N ASN A 4 5.92 -28.68 9.94
CA ASN A 4 6.43 -27.56 9.14
C ASN A 4 6.97 -28.10 7.80
N GLN A 5 6.11 -28.08 6.77
CA GLN A 5 6.40 -28.69 5.46
C GLN A 5 7.38 -27.86 4.62
N PHE A 6 7.71 -26.64 5.03
CA PHE A 6 8.61 -25.73 4.32
C PHE A 6 9.92 -25.52 5.09
N ASN A 7 11.03 -26.04 4.55
CA ASN A 7 12.37 -25.82 5.10
C ASN A 7 12.90 -24.45 4.62
N PRO A 8 13.44 -23.59 5.52
CA PRO A 8 13.96 -22.27 5.18
C PRO A 8 15.15 -22.27 4.19
N ASN A 9 15.81 -23.43 3.97
CA ASN A 9 16.90 -23.57 3.01
C ASN A 9 16.45 -24.04 1.61
N MET A 10 15.14 -24.12 1.31
CA MET A 10 14.64 -24.49 -0.02
C MET A 10 14.64 -23.29 -0.98
N SER A 11 14.86 -23.56 -2.26
CA SER A 11 14.75 -22.54 -3.31
C SER A 11 13.29 -22.13 -3.57
N LEU A 12 13.09 -20.96 -4.17
CA LEU A 12 11.75 -20.44 -4.51
C LEU A 12 10.99 -21.40 -5.46
N GLU A 13 11.68 -21.98 -6.44
CA GLU A 13 11.10 -22.91 -7.42
C GLU A 13 10.64 -24.23 -6.79
N GLU A 14 11.39 -24.76 -5.82
CA GLU A 14 11.01 -25.96 -5.08
C GLU A 14 9.81 -25.71 -4.16
N ARG A 15 9.72 -24.52 -3.58
CA ARG A 15 8.57 -24.10 -2.76
C ARG A 15 7.31 -23.95 -3.60
N GLU A 16 7.42 -23.37 -4.79
CA GLU A 16 6.30 -23.19 -5.72
C GLU A 16 5.71 -24.54 -6.17
N LYS A 17 6.56 -25.47 -6.61
CA LYS A 17 6.10 -26.82 -6.98
C LYS A 17 5.36 -27.52 -5.84
N LYS A 18 5.89 -27.42 -4.63
CA LYS A 18 5.28 -28.02 -3.45
C LYS A 18 3.93 -27.40 -3.08
N LEU A 19 3.75 -26.09 -3.29
CA LEU A 19 2.47 -25.42 -3.09
C LEU A 19 1.43 -25.86 -4.14
N VAL A 20 1.86 -26.08 -5.38
CA VAL A 20 0.96 -26.52 -6.47
C VAL A 20 0.50 -27.97 -6.29
N GLU A 21 1.34 -28.83 -5.70
CA GLU A 21 1.03 -30.24 -5.43
C GLU A 21 0.26 -30.46 -4.12
N MET A 22 0.19 -29.44 -3.25
CA MET A 22 -0.50 -29.50 -1.97
C MET A 22 -2.02 -29.45 -2.17
N SER A 23 -2.75 -30.34 -1.49
CA SER A 23 -4.21 -30.31 -1.48
C SER A 23 -4.74 -29.31 -0.46
N ASP A 24 -5.95 -28.78 -0.66
CA ASP A 24 -6.57 -27.84 0.28
C ASP A 24 -6.72 -28.42 1.69
N GLU A 25 -6.83 -29.75 1.82
CA GLU A 25 -6.94 -30.48 3.10
C GLU A 25 -5.63 -30.47 3.90
N ASP A 26 -4.49 -30.28 3.24
CA ASP A 26 -3.16 -30.21 3.85
C ASP A 26 -2.80 -28.80 4.35
N ILE A 27 -3.66 -27.80 4.10
CA ILE A 27 -3.46 -26.42 4.56
C ILE A 27 -3.76 -26.34 6.06
N ASP A 28 -2.72 -26.03 6.84
CA ASP A 28 -2.83 -25.81 8.28
C ASP A 28 -3.38 -24.41 8.58
N PHE A 29 -4.57 -24.33 9.16
CA PHE A 29 -5.21 -23.08 9.63
C PHE A 29 -5.07 -22.87 11.15
N SER A 30 -4.26 -23.68 11.84
CA SER A 30 -4.16 -23.63 13.31
C SER A 30 -3.60 -22.31 13.86
N ASP A 31 -2.88 -21.55 13.04
CA ASP A 31 -2.33 -20.23 13.37
C ASP A 31 -3.24 -19.05 12.97
N ILE A 32 -4.25 -19.30 12.13
CA ILE A 32 -5.18 -18.29 11.63
C ILE A 32 -6.60 -18.68 12.09
N PRO A 33 -7.03 -18.22 13.28
CA PRO A 33 -8.38 -18.53 13.76
C PRO A 33 -9.44 -17.98 12.79
N GLU A 34 -10.55 -18.70 12.67
CA GLU A 34 -11.69 -18.25 11.86
C GLU A 34 -12.18 -16.87 12.31
N LEU A 35 -12.40 -15.97 11.34
CA LEU A 35 -12.91 -14.63 11.60
C LEU A 35 -14.39 -14.71 11.97
N ASP A 36 -14.69 -14.81 13.26
CA ASP A 36 -16.05 -14.91 13.78
C ASP A 36 -16.74 -13.54 13.96
N GLU A 37 -18.04 -13.56 14.24
CA GLU A 37 -18.81 -12.33 14.50
C GLU A 37 -18.23 -11.52 15.67
N ALA A 38 -17.55 -12.16 16.62
CA ALA A 38 -16.90 -11.50 17.76
C ALA A 38 -15.64 -10.72 17.34
N PHE A 39 -14.88 -11.21 16.36
CA PHE A 39 -13.79 -10.48 15.70
C PHE A 39 -14.34 -9.21 15.02
N PHE A 40 -15.39 -9.34 14.21
CA PHE A 40 -15.99 -8.20 13.50
C PHE A 40 -16.64 -7.19 14.45
N LYS A 41 -17.18 -7.63 15.59
CA LYS A 41 -17.77 -6.76 16.62
C LYS A 41 -16.78 -5.78 17.23
N ASN A 42 -15.50 -6.17 17.32
CA ASN A 42 -14.42 -5.34 17.87
C ASN A 42 -13.52 -4.74 16.79
N ALA A 43 -13.69 -5.15 15.53
CA ALA A 43 -12.93 -4.62 14.41
C ALA A 43 -13.24 -3.13 14.24
N LYS A 44 -12.24 -2.28 14.52
CA LYS A 44 -12.32 -0.86 14.21
C LYS A 44 -12.23 -0.69 12.70
N LEU A 45 -13.37 -0.39 12.08
CA LEU A 45 -13.40 0.13 10.71
C LEU A 45 -12.57 1.43 10.67
N VAL A 46 -11.33 1.32 10.22
CA VAL A 46 -10.55 2.49 9.84
C VAL A 46 -11.15 2.99 8.52
N LYS A 47 -12.23 3.77 8.62
CA LYS A 47 -12.60 4.66 7.52
C LYS A 47 -11.38 5.53 7.28
N ARG A 48 -10.64 5.27 6.20
CA ARG A 48 -9.70 6.25 5.66
C ARG A 48 -10.55 7.48 5.39
N GLN A 49 -10.49 8.45 6.30
CA GLN A 49 -10.99 9.78 5.99
C GLN A 49 -10.25 10.18 4.72
N PRO A 50 -10.94 10.67 3.67
CA PRO A 50 -10.24 11.29 2.57
C PRO A 50 -9.59 12.53 3.17
N ASN A 51 -8.34 12.42 3.63
CA ASN A 51 -7.54 13.52 4.20
C ASN A 51 -7.14 14.54 3.11
N THR A 52 -7.99 14.74 2.11
CA THR A 52 -7.76 15.57 0.94
C THR A 52 -9.01 16.40 0.71
N GLU A 53 -8.88 17.69 0.89
CA GLU A 53 -9.93 18.66 0.56
C GLU A 53 -9.84 19.01 -0.93
N ALA A 54 -10.99 19.00 -1.62
CA ALA A 54 -11.07 19.38 -3.02
C ALA A 54 -11.08 20.92 -3.13
N ILE A 55 -9.91 21.50 -3.37
CA ILE A 55 -9.74 22.95 -3.55
C ILE A 55 -9.47 23.30 -5.01
N SER A 56 -9.93 24.49 -5.44
CA SER A 56 -9.58 25.05 -6.75
C SER A 56 -8.37 25.97 -6.62
N ILE A 57 -7.21 25.48 -7.06
CA ILE A 57 -5.97 26.28 -7.14
C ILE A 57 -5.69 26.65 -8.60
N ARG A 58 -5.11 27.84 -8.81
CA ARG A 58 -4.57 28.22 -10.12
C ARG A 58 -3.14 27.72 -10.22
N VAL A 59 -2.85 27.01 -11.29
CA VAL A 59 -1.52 26.50 -11.64
C VAL A 59 -1.27 26.90 -13.08
N ASP A 60 -0.04 27.29 -13.38
CA ASP A 60 0.35 27.66 -14.73
C ASP A 60 0.19 26.49 -15.71
N THR A 61 -0.20 26.80 -16.95
CA THR A 61 -0.52 25.79 -17.96
C THR A 61 0.66 24.84 -18.21
N GLU A 62 1.87 25.38 -18.34
CA GLU A 62 3.09 24.60 -18.58
C GLU A 62 3.37 23.60 -17.44
N THR A 63 3.23 24.07 -16.19
CA THR A 63 3.40 23.23 -15.00
C THR A 63 2.34 22.12 -14.97
N LEU A 64 1.08 22.45 -15.26
CA LEU A 64 0.00 21.46 -15.29
C LEU A 64 0.21 20.40 -16.38
N GLU A 65 0.66 20.81 -17.57
CA GLU A 65 0.98 19.90 -18.67
C GLU A 65 2.14 18.96 -18.35
N TRP A 66 3.17 19.48 -17.66
CA TRP A 66 4.26 18.65 -17.15
C TRP A 66 3.74 17.57 -16.21
N PHE A 67 2.93 17.94 -15.21
CA PHE A 67 2.34 16.97 -14.26
C PHE A 67 1.47 15.91 -14.95
N ARG A 68 0.68 16.31 -15.96
CA ARG A 68 -0.13 15.39 -16.76
C ARG A 68 0.72 14.41 -17.55
N THR A 69 1.79 14.89 -18.17
CA THR A 69 2.69 14.05 -18.98
C THR A 69 3.48 13.09 -18.09
N THR A 70 3.98 13.57 -16.95
CA THR A 70 4.68 12.75 -15.97
C THR A 70 3.77 11.67 -15.40
N ALA A 71 2.57 11.99 -14.95
CA ALA A 71 1.64 10.98 -14.43
C ALA A 71 1.26 9.91 -15.47
N LYS A 72 1.24 10.23 -16.77
CA LYS A 72 1.03 9.24 -17.83
C LYS A 72 2.21 8.30 -18.03
N LYS A 73 3.44 8.78 -17.79
CA LYS A 73 4.67 7.99 -17.89
C LYS A 73 4.87 7.06 -16.69
N HIS A 74 4.21 7.37 -15.57
CA HIS A 74 4.32 6.69 -14.30
C HIS A 74 2.99 5.99 -13.95
N PRO A 75 2.72 4.78 -14.47
CA PRO A 75 1.44 4.07 -14.28
C PRO A 75 1.17 3.69 -12.82
N GLU A 76 2.19 3.69 -11.97
CA GLU A 76 2.07 3.51 -10.52
C GLU A 76 1.35 4.68 -9.83
N ILE A 77 1.30 5.85 -10.47
CA ILE A 77 0.67 7.05 -9.94
C ILE A 77 -0.76 7.15 -10.47
N ARG A 78 -1.72 7.28 -9.54
CA ARG A 78 -3.17 7.28 -9.82
C ARG A 78 -3.68 8.50 -10.63
N GLY A 79 -2.79 9.37 -11.08
CA GLY A 79 -3.09 10.57 -11.87
C GLY A 79 -2.26 11.80 -11.46
N TYR A 80 -2.38 12.86 -12.26
CA TYR A 80 -1.60 14.09 -12.05
C TYR A 80 -1.97 14.83 -10.75
N GLN A 81 -3.21 14.70 -10.26
CA GLN A 81 -3.64 15.28 -8.98
C GLN A 81 -2.91 14.63 -7.80
N THR A 82 -2.73 13.31 -7.82
CA THR A 82 -1.97 12.57 -6.80
C THR A 82 -0.51 13.02 -6.80
N LEU A 83 0.10 13.14 -7.98
CA LEU A 83 1.47 13.61 -8.12
C LEU A 83 1.66 15.04 -7.59
N ILE A 84 0.72 15.95 -7.89
CA ILE A 84 0.75 17.32 -7.36
C ILE A 84 0.70 17.28 -5.83
N ASN A 85 -0.19 16.48 -5.24
CA ASN A 85 -0.31 16.36 -3.80
C ASN A 85 0.97 15.81 -3.14
N ASP A 86 1.61 14.81 -3.75
CA ASP A 86 2.85 14.22 -3.23
C ASP A 86 4.01 15.22 -3.26
N VAL A 87 4.12 16.02 -4.33
CA VAL A 87 5.12 17.10 -4.42
C VAL A 87 4.87 18.16 -3.35
N LEU A 88 3.63 18.62 -3.19
CA LEU A 88 3.28 19.61 -2.15
C LEU A 88 3.58 19.08 -0.74
N ARG A 89 3.24 17.82 -0.46
CA ARG A 89 3.55 17.17 0.82
C ARG A 89 5.05 17.12 1.09
N THR A 90 5.83 16.73 0.08
CA THR A 90 7.29 16.64 0.19
C THR A 90 7.89 18.01 0.50
N TYR A 91 7.45 19.05 -0.20
CA TYR A 91 7.89 20.43 0.03
C TYR A 91 7.57 20.91 1.46
N VAL A 92 6.33 20.71 1.92
CA VAL A 92 5.91 21.10 3.28
C VAL A 92 6.73 20.35 4.34
N THR A 93 6.94 19.05 4.15
CA THR A 93 7.72 18.22 5.09
C THR A 93 9.16 18.71 5.20
N HIS A 94 9.79 18.99 4.05
CA HIS A 94 11.13 19.54 4.01
C HIS A 94 11.21 20.92 4.70
N GLN A 95 10.21 21.78 4.51
CA GLN A 95 10.16 23.09 5.14
C GLN A 95 10.00 23.01 6.67
N ILE A 96 9.15 22.10 7.17
CA ILE A 96 8.94 21.89 8.61
C ILE A 96 10.23 21.39 9.25
N ASN A 97 10.89 20.40 8.65
CA ASN A 97 12.13 19.84 9.17
C ASN A 97 13.26 20.88 9.24
N ASN A 98 13.32 21.80 8.27
CA ASN A 98 14.32 22.87 8.26
C ASN A 98 14.00 24.02 9.23
N SER A 99 12.76 24.13 9.71
CA SER A 99 12.34 25.20 10.64
C SER A 99 12.41 24.76 12.12
N GLY A 100 12.64 23.47 12.39
CA GLY A 100 12.78 22.92 13.74
C GLY A 100 14.23 22.84 14.26
N ASP A 101 15.19 23.34 13.48
CA ASP A 101 16.63 23.37 13.81
C ASP A 101 17.15 24.82 13.97
N SER A 102 16.30 25.73 14.47
CA SER A 102 16.66 27.12 14.81
C SER A 102 15.96 27.59 16.06
#